data_AF-A0A2D6Q2B4-F1
#
_entry.id   AF-A0A2D6Q2B4-F1
#
_cell.length_a   1.000
_cell.length_b   1.000
_cell.length_c   1.000
_cell.angle_alpha   90.00
_cell.angle_beta   90.00
_cell.angle_gamma   90.00
#
_symmetry.space_group_name_H-M   'P 1'
#
loop_
_entity.id
_entity.type
_entity.pdbx_description
1 polymer ?
#
loop_
_entity_poly.entity_id
_entity_poly.type
_entity_poly.pdbx_seq_one_letter_code
_entity_poly.pdbx_strand_id
1 'polypeptide(L)' 'MNNVVNTVRTAIGGLFTVLISIVGLLVLAQVVFGEAAGMNVIGNLQAIVNGFVGEGASLAGLITLLLLVGLLQKQSDGTD' A
#
# COMPACT_ATOMS: atom_id res chain seq x y z
N MET A 1 2.66 7.35 -31.45
CA MET A 1 3.04 7.66 -30.05
C MET A 1 2.06 7.06 -29.04
N ASN A 2 0.77 7.41 -29.09
CA ASN A 2 -0.23 7.01 -28.08
C ASN A 2 -0.39 5.50 -27.91
N ASN A 3 -0.36 4.72 -29.00
CA ASN A 3 -0.49 3.27 -28.93
C ASN A 3 0.69 2.59 -28.21
N VAL A 4 1.93 3.07 -28.43
CA VAL A 4 3.12 2.54 -27.75
C VAL A 4 3.05 2.84 -26.26
N VAL A 5 2.67 4.07 -25.88
CA VAL A 5 2.50 4.46 -24.47
C VAL A 5 1.41 3.62 -23.79
N ASN A 6 0.28 3.40 -24.46
CA ASN A 6 -0.82 2.60 -23.92
C ASN A 6 -0.44 1.12 -23.75
N THR A 7 0.27 0.54 -24.71
CA THR A 7 0.78 -0.83 -24.60
C THR A 7 1.75 -0.99 -23.43
N VAL A 8 2.71 -0.07 -23.31
CA VAL A 8 3.67 -0.07 -22.18
C VAL A 8 2.95 0.09 -20.84
N ARG A 9 2.00 1.02 -20.74
CA ARG A 9 1.20 1.23 -19.52
C ARG A 9 0.40 -0.03 -19.14
N THR A 10 -0.18 -0.69 -20.13
CA THR A 10 -0.96 -1.92 -19.91
C THR A 10 -0.05 -3.06 -19.44
N ALA A 11 1.11 -3.23 -20.07
CA ALA A 11 2.08 -4.26 -19.68
C ALA A 11 2.60 -4.04 -18.26
N ILE A 12 2.96 -2.80 -17.92
CA ILE A 12 3.40 -2.42 -16.56
C ILE A 12 2.27 -2.66 -15.56
N GLY A 13 1.04 -2.24 -15.85
CA GLY A 13 -0.11 -2.46 -14.98
C GLY A 13 -0.40 -3.95 -14.72
N GLY A 14 -0.31 -4.77 -15.77
CA GLY A 14 -0.43 -6.22 -15.65
C GLY A 14 0.66 -6.83 -14.77
N LEU A 15 1.92 -6.40 -14.96
CA LEU A 15 3.05 -6.85 -14.14
C LEU A 15 2.86 -6.45 -12.67
N PHE A 16 2.45 -5.21 -12.38
CA PHE A 16 2.16 -4.77 -11.02
C PHE A 16 1.09 -5.64 -10.35
N THR A 17 0.04 -5.99 -11.09
CA THR A 17 -1.04 -6.84 -10.58
C THR A 17 -0.53 -8.22 -10.15
N VAL A 18 0.34 -8.83 -10.97
CA VAL A 18 0.97 -10.12 -10.65
C VAL A 18 1.87 -10.00 -9.43
N LEU A 19 2.72 -8.98 -9.38
CA LEU A 19 3.65 -8.77 -8.26
C LEU A 19 2.92 -8.53 -6.93
N ILE A 20 1.83 -7.76 -6.93
CA ILE A 20 0.99 -7.55 -5.73
C ILE A 20 0.40 -8.88 -5.24
N SER A 21 -0.06 -9.72 -6.17
CA SER A 21 -0.60 -11.04 -5.82
C SER A 21 0.46 -11.93 -5.17
N ILE A 22 1.69 -11.91 -5.68
CA ILE A 22 2.82 -12.64 -5.09
C ILE A 22 3.13 -12.10 -3.69
N VAL A 23 3.20 -10.78 -3.50
CA VAL A 23 3.44 -10.19 -2.17
C VAL A 23 2.38 -10.67 -1.17
N GLY A 24 1.10 -10.70 -1.56
CA GLY A 24 0.03 -11.21 -0.71
C GLY A 24 0.24 -12.68 -0.30
N LEU A 25 0.60 -13.55 -1.24
CA LEU A 25 0.93 -14.95 -0.95
C LEU A 25 2.13 -15.08 -0.02
N LEU A 26 3.17 -14.26 -0.20
CA LEU A 26 4.37 -14.30 0.64
C LEU A 26 4.11 -13.79 2.06
N VAL A 27 3.23 -12.80 2.22
CA VAL A 27 2.75 -12.39 3.56
C VAL A 27 2.07 -13.56 4.25
N LEU A 28 1.18 -14.28 3.57
CA LEU A 28 0.53 -15.47 4.14
C LEU A 28 1.54 -16.56 4.50
N ALA A 29 2.53 -16.81 3.62
CA ALA A 29 3.60 -17.77 3.89
C ALA A 29 4.40 -17.39 5.14
N GLN A 30 4.75 -16.12 5.31
CA GLN A 30 5.46 -15.64 6.50
C GLN A 30 4.60 -15.75 7.76
N VAL A 31 3.28 -15.55 7.68
CA VAL A 31 2.36 -15.76 8.82
C VAL A 31 2.32 -17.23 9.25
N VAL A 32 2.28 -18.16 8.29
CA VAL A 32 2.16 -19.60 8.58
C VAL A 32 3.48 -20.20 9.04
N PHE A 33 4.57 -19.87 8.35
CA PHE A 33 5.88 -20.50 8.56
C PHE A 33 6.84 -19.67 9.41
N GLY A 34 6.48 -18.43 9.78
CA GLY A 34 7.34 -17.53 10.54
C GLY A 34 8.68 -17.26 9.84
N GLU A 35 9.78 -17.31 10.59
CA GLU A 35 11.13 -17.09 10.07
C GLU A 35 11.56 -18.13 9.03
N ALA A 36 10.96 -19.34 9.04
CA ALA A 36 11.26 -20.39 8.08
C ALA A 36 10.76 -20.08 6.66
N ALA A 37 9.93 -19.04 6.47
CA ALA A 37 9.52 -18.57 5.15
C ALA A 37 10.69 -18.00 4.31
N GLY A 38 11.84 -17.72 4.95
CA GLY A 38 13.07 -17.29 4.26
C GLY A 38 13.03 -15.85 3.72
N MET A 39 11.94 -15.12 3.92
CA MET A 39 11.76 -13.72 3.51
C MET A 39 11.01 -12.94 4.58
N ASN A 40 11.50 -11.72 4.89
CA ASN A 40 10.86 -10.81 5.84
C ASN A 40 9.97 -9.77 5.12
N VAL A 41 8.92 -10.24 4.47
CA VAL A 41 7.99 -9.39 3.72
C VAL A 41 7.22 -8.44 4.64
N ILE A 42 6.72 -8.93 5.77
CA ILE A 42 5.98 -8.11 6.74
C ILE A 42 6.87 -6.99 7.29
N GLY A 43 8.11 -7.29 7.66
CA GLY A 43 9.07 -6.28 8.12
C GLY A 43 9.40 -5.24 7.04
N ASN A 44 9.55 -5.66 5.79
CA ASN A 44 9.76 -4.74 4.67
C ASN A 44 8.56 -3.80 4.47
N LEU A 45 7.33 -4.33 4.55
CA LEU A 45 6.11 -3.52 4.48
C LEU A 45 6.02 -2.53 5.65
N GLN A 46 6.34 -2.97 6.87
CA GLN A 46 6.41 -2.09 8.03
C GLN A 46 7.44 -0.99 7.85
N ALA A 47 8.64 -1.29 7.32
CA ALA A 47 9.67 -0.28 7.06
C ALA A 47 9.19 0.81 6.07
N ILE A 48 8.48 0.41 5.01
CA ILE A 48 7.88 1.36 4.05
C ILE A 48 6.83 2.25 4.74
N VAL A 49 5.91 1.64 5.49
CA VAL A 49 4.85 2.36 6.19
C VAL A 49 5.45 3.31 7.24
N ASN A 50 6.42 2.85 8.02
CA ASN A 50 7.11 3.65 9.03
C ASN A 50 7.87 4.83 8.40
N GLY A 51 8.51 4.62 7.24
CA GLY A 51 9.14 5.71 6.49
C GLY A 51 8.15 6.77 6.00
N PHE A 52 6.88 6.40 5.78
CA PHE A 52 5.84 7.33 5.35
C PHE A 52 5.26 8.14 6.52
N VAL A 53 5.08 7.53 7.70
CA VAL A 53 4.51 8.22 8.87
C VAL A 53 5.53 8.98 9.71
N GLY A 54 6.83 8.67 9.57
CA GLY A 54 7.92 9.25 10.34
C GLY A 54 8.31 8.40 11.56
N GLU A 55 9.56 8.50 11.98
CA GLU A 55 10.06 7.77 13.16
C GLU A 55 9.27 8.14 14.42
N GLY A 56 8.74 7.13 15.11
CA GLY A 56 7.93 7.30 16.33
C GLY A 56 6.45 7.62 16.08
N ALA A 57 6.04 7.84 14.83
CA ALA A 57 4.63 7.99 14.49
C ALA A 57 3.95 6.61 14.37
N SER A 58 2.72 6.50 14.87
CA SER A 58 1.92 5.28 14.73
C SER A 58 1.05 5.32 13.48
N LEU A 59 0.75 4.16 12.91
CA LEU A 59 -0.26 4.02 11.85
C LEU A 59 -1.62 4.60 12.27
N ALA A 60 -1.94 4.58 13.56
CA ALA A 60 -3.14 5.20 14.11
C ALA A 60 -3.15 6.72 13.87
N GLY A 61 -2.00 7.41 13.95
CA GLY A 61 -1.88 8.82 13.60
C GLY A 61 -2.23 9.11 12.14
N LEU A 62 -1.73 8.28 11.21
CA LEU A 62 -2.05 8.38 9.79
C LEU A 62 -3.54 8.14 9.53
N ILE A 63 -4.11 7.09 10.11
CA ILE A 63 -5.55 6.78 9.98
C ILE A 63 -6.39 7.94 10.52
N THR A 64 -6.02 8.51 11.67
CA THR A 64 -6.72 9.66 12.26
C THR A 64 -6.68 10.88 11.34
N LEU A 65 -5.54 11.16 10.70
CA LEU A 65 -5.43 12.25 9.71
C LEU A 65 -6.34 11.99 8.49
N LEU A 66 -6.33 10.78 7.95
CA LEU A 66 -7.19 10.43 6.81
C LEU A 66 -8.68 10.58 7.15
N LEU A 67 -9.08 10.20 8.36
CA LEU A 67 -10.44 10.40 8.84
C LEU A 67 -10.81 11.88 8.96
N LEU A 68 -9.91 12.71 9.49
CA LEU A 68 -10.12 14.16 9.56
C LEU A 68 -10.26 14.79 8.18
N VAL A 69 -9.39 14.43 7.24
CA VAL A 69 -9.46 14.91 5.85
C VAL A 69 -10.78 14.49 5.21
N GLY A 70 -11.18 13.22 5.37
CA GLY A 70 -12.47 12.73 4.87
C GLY A 70 -13.67 13.45 5.48
N LEU A 71 -13.61 13.81 6.76
CA LEU A 71 -14.68 14.55 7.44
C LEU A 71 -14.76 16.00 6.94
N LEU A 72 -13.62 16.66 6.73
CA LEU A 72 -13.56 18.02 6.17
C LEU A 72 -14.11 18.07 4.74
N GLN A 73 -13.78 17.09 3.89
CA GLN A 73 -14.33 16.97 2.53
C GLN A 73 -15.85 16.78 2.55
N LYS A 74 -16.37 15.96 3.47
CA LYS A 74 -17.81 15.77 3.62
C LYS A 74 -18.53 17.04 4.09
N GLN A 75 -17.87 17.90 4.85
CA GLN A 75 -18.44 19.18 5.28
C GLN A 75 -18.49 20.21 4.15
N SER A 76 -17.50 20.22 3.24
CA SER A 76 -17.54 21.11 2.06
C SER A 76 -18.61 20.71 1.05
N ASP A 77 -18.95 19.43 0.95
CA ASP A 77 -19.98 18.92 0.03
C ASP A 77 -21.42 19.14 0.55
N GLY A 78 -21.58 19.57 1.81
CA GLY A 78 -22.88 19.79 2.45
C GLY A 78 -23.33 21.26 2.52
N THR A 79 -22.62 22.17 1.85
CA THR A 79 -22.88 23.62 1.84
C THR A 79 -23.56 24.16 0.58
N ASP A 80 -24.18 23.29 -0.22
CA ASP A 80 -25.14 23.70 -1.26
C ASP A 80 -26.58 23.76 -0.71
#